data_AF-K7EWR8-F1
#
_entry.id   AF-K7EWR8-F1
#
_cell.length_a   1.000
_cell.length_b   1.000
_cell.length_c   1.000
_cell.angle_alpha   90.00
_cell.angle_beta   90.00
_cell.angle_gamma   90.00
#
_symmetry.space_group_name_H-M   'P 1'
#
loop_
_entity.id
_entity.type
_entity.pdbx_description
1 polymer ?
#
loop_
_entity_poly.entity_id
_entity_poly.type
_entity_poly.pdbx_seq_one_letter_code
_entity_poly.pdbx_strand_id
1 'polypeptide(L)'
;MASTTTGIRVSKKHIQFLALQLTLLGTVFCGNVLIWPSDGSHWLNIKIVIQELIRREHNVTILVSNASLIITPHGETAEKFEVFPVPLGKKYIDSLIKDMVNLWLYNKPTALTFWKFYKELGKLASKLNEGNRLACDGVLANQDLMSRL
;
A
#
# COMPACT_ATOMS: atom_id res chain seq x y z
N MET A 1 -47.89 -11.45 34.01
CA MET A 1 -46.46 -11.35 33.63
C MET A 1 -46.15 -9.87 33.41
N ALA A 2 -45.47 -9.24 34.36
CA ALA A 2 -45.06 -7.84 34.25
C ALA A 2 -43.57 -7.81 33.87
N SER A 3 -43.26 -7.34 32.67
CA SER A 3 -41.88 -7.10 32.23
C SER A 3 -41.40 -5.78 32.80
N THR A 4 -40.49 -5.86 33.76
CA THR A 4 -39.80 -4.71 34.33
C THR A 4 -38.67 -4.27 33.39
N THR A 5 -38.89 -3.18 32.66
CA THR A 5 -37.82 -2.49 31.92
C THR A 5 -37.01 -1.67 32.91
N THR A 6 -35.86 -2.18 33.32
CA THR A 6 -34.89 -1.45 34.16
C THR A 6 -34.21 -0.36 33.34
N GLY A 7 -34.74 0.86 33.44
CA GLY A 7 -34.09 2.05 32.92
C GLY A 7 -32.79 2.33 33.68
N ILE A 8 -31.66 2.32 32.96
CA ILE A 8 -30.35 2.64 33.52
C ILE A 8 -30.35 4.12 33.93
N ARG A 9 -30.33 4.39 35.24
CA ARG A 9 -30.23 5.77 35.79
C ARG A 9 -28.77 6.20 35.80
N VAL A 10 -28.34 6.92 34.77
CA VAL A 10 -26.99 7.51 34.70
C VAL A 10 -26.95 8.78 35.55
N SER A 11 -25.99 8.87 36.48
CA SER A 11 -25.82 10.02 37.37
C SER A 11 -25.23 11.23 36.65
N LYS A 12 -25.70 12.44 36.96
CA LYS A 12 -25.20 13.71 36.40
C LYS A 12 -23.68 13.88 36.55
N LYS A 13 -23.11 13.34 37.64
CA LYS A 13 -21.65 13.32 37.88
C LYS A 13 -20.90 12.42 36.90
N HIS A 14 -21.50 11.27 36.53
CA HIS A 14 -20.93 10.38 35.52
C HIS A 14 -20.94 11.02 34.13
N ILE A 15 -22.01 11.73 33.79
CA ILE A 15 -22.12 12.48 32.53
C ILE A 15 -21.04 13.58 32.46
N GLN A 16 -20.85 14.33 33.55
CA GLN A 16 -19.83 15.37 33.64
C GLN A 16 -18.40 14.80 33.52
N PHE A 17 -18.14 13.66 34.15
CA PHE A 17 -16.84 13.00 34.09
C PHE A 17 -16.54 12.47 32.68
N LEU A 18 -17.55 11.88 32.01
CA LEU A 18 -17.43 11.41 30.64
C LEU A 18 -17.18 12.56 29.65
N ALA A 19 -17.90 13.67 29.82
CA ALA A 19 -17.70 14.88 29.02
C ALA A 19 -16.28 15.45 29.20
N LEU A 20 -15.78 15.48 30.45
CA LEU A 20 -14.42 15.93 30.74
C LEU A 20 -13.36 15.04 30.07
N GLN A 21 -13.54 13.71 30.12
CA GLN A 21 -12.62 12.78 29.44
C GLN A 21 -12.61 12.98 27.91
N LEU A 22 -13.77 13.17 27.28
CA LEU A 22 -13.84 13.48 25.84
C LEU A 22 -13.11 14.77 25.47
N THR A 23 -13.22 15.81 26.31
CA THR A 23 -12.56 17.11 26.05
C THR A 23 -11.05 17.08 26.27
N LEU A 24 -10.56 16.29 27.23
CA LEU A 24 -9.13 16.21 27.57
C LEU A 24 -8.35 15.28 26.66
N LEU A 25 -8.97 14.20 26.16
CA LEU A 25 -8.33 13.24 25.27
C LEU A 25 -8.22 13.76 23.82
N GLY A 26 -8.98 14.81 23.49
CA GLY A 26 -9.09 15.31 22.12
C GLY A 26 -9.78 14.29 21.20
N THR A 27 -10.40 14.77 20.13
CA THR A 27 -10.83 13.89 19.05
C THR A 27 -9.61 13.44 18.27
N VAL A 28 -9.14 12.20 18.48
CA VAL A 28 -8.13 11.60 17.60
C VAL A 28 -8.83 11.30 16.28
N PHE A 29 -8.65 12.17 15.28
CA PHE A 29 -9.15 11.93 13.94
C PHE A 29 -8.31 10.82 13.30
N CYS A 30 -8.86 9.62 13.27
CA CYS A 30 -8.28 8.53 12.50
C CYS A 30 -8.51 8.80 11.01
N GLY A 31 -7.55 9.48 10.39
CA GLY A 31 -7.63 9.89 8.99
C GLY A 31 -7.62 8.71 8.00
N ASN A 32 -8.07 8.98 6.78
CA ASN A 32 -7.92 8.06 5.65
C ASN A 32 -6.48 8.09 5.15
N VAL A 33 -5.85 6.92 5.01
CA VAL A 33 -4.47 6.80 4.53
C VAL A 33 -4.46 5.91 3.29
N LEU A 34 -4.00 6.48 2.18
CA LEU A 34 -3.74 5.74 0.95
C LEU A 34 -2.27 5.30 0.93
N ILE A 35 -2.03 4.01 0.72
CA ILE A 35 -0.68 3.44 0.60
C ILE A 35 -0.55 2.81 -0.77
N TRP A 36 0.44 3.26 -1.54
CA TRP A 36 0.73 2.75 -2.87
C TRP A 36 2.16 2.18 -2.92
N PRO A 37 2.35 0.93 -2.48
CA PRO A 37 3.67 0.34 -2.35
C PRO A 37 4.14 -0.32 -3.64
N SER A 38 5.45 -0.38 -3.81
CA SER A 38 6.07 -1.31 -4.77
C SER A 38 6.13 -2.72 -4.18
N ASP A 39 6.32 -3.71 -5.05
CA ASP A 39 6.40 -5.12 -4.67
C ASP A 39 7.72 -5.46 -3.94
N GLY A 40 7.85 -6.70 -3.44
CA GLY A 40 9.09 -7.17 -2.83
C GLY A 40 9.35 -6.62 -1.43
N SER A 41 10.59 -6.17 -1.19
CA SER A 41 11.02 -5.65 0.12
C SER A 41 10.24 -4.41 0.56
N HIS A 42 9.79 -3.58 -0.38
CA HIS A 42 8.96 -2.42 -0.07
C HIS A 42 7.63 -2.82 0.57
N TRP A 43 6.96 -3.83 0.00
CA TRP A 43 5.74 -4.39 0.57
C TRP A 43 5.96 -4.99 1.96
N LEU A 44 7.01 -5.79 2.13
CA LEU A 44 7.31 -6.42 3.42
C LEU A 44 7.56 -5.39 4.53
N ASN A 45 8.26 -4.31 4.21
CA ASN A 45 8.56 -3.23 5.16
C ASN A 45 7.31 -2.40 5.48
N ILE A 46 6.51 -2.04 4.48
CA ILE A 46 5.32 -1.21 4.70
C ILE A 46 4.21 -1.99 5.41
N LYS A 47 4.19 -3.32 5.32
CA LYS A 47 3.19 -4.16 6.00
C LYS A 47 3.15 -3.91 7.51
N ILE A 48 4.30 -3.70 8.13
CA ILE A 48 4.39 -3.39 9.57
C ILE A 48 3.75 -2.01 9.86
N VAL A 49 3.98 -1.03 8.98
CA VAL A 49 3.39 0.31 9.10
C VAL A 49 1.87 0.25 8.91
N ILE A 50 1.38 -0.51 7.93
CA ILE A 50 -0.04 -0.74 7.68
C ILE A 50 -0.71 -1.32 8.92
N GLN A 51 -0.12 -2.35 9.52
CA GLN A 51 -0.65 -2.98 10.73
C GLN A 51 -0.75 -1.98 11.90
N GLU A 52 0.27 -1.14 12.08
CA GLU A 52 0.26 -0.13 13.14
C GLU A 52 -0.77 0.99 12.88
N LEU A 53 -0.96 1.39 11.62
CA LEU A 53 -1.99 2.35 11.25
C LEU A 53 -3.40 1.79 11.51
N ILE A 54 -3.65 0.55 11.13
CA ILE A 54 -4.92 -0.14 11.40
C ILE A 54 -5.14 -0.30 12.92
N ARG A 55 -4.09 -0.66 13.68
CA ARG A 55 -4.15 -0.77 15.15
C ARG A 55 -4.49 0.58 15.82
N ARG A 56 -4.12 1.69 15.19
CA ARG A 56 -4.48 3.06 15.60
C ARG A 56 -5.79 3.56 15.00
N GLU A 57 -6.60 2.65 14.46
CA GLU A 57 -7.94 2.89 13.91
C GLU A 57 -7.95 3.77 12.65
N HIS A 58 -6.81 3.99 11.97
CA HIS A 58 -6.78 4.65 10.66
C HIS A 58 -7.47 3.79 9.59
N ASN A 59 -8.22 4.45 8.70
CA ASN A 59 -8.82 3.81 7.54
C ASN A 59 -7.77 3.72 6.43
N VAL A 60 -7.18 2.55 6.25
CA VAL A 60 -6.09 2.31 5.30
C VAL A 60 -6.64 1.72 4.00
N THR A 61 -6.35 2.37 2.86
CA THR A 61 -6.56 1.83 1.52
C THR A 61 -5.22 1.50 0.88
N ILE A 62 -5.06 0.28 0.39
CA ILE A 62 -3.85 -0.21 -0.26
C ILE A 62 -4.10 -0.26 -1.76
N LEU A 63 -3.37 0.57 -2.52
CA LEU A 63 -3.42 0.61 -3.96
C LEU A 63 -2.39 -0.37 -4.54
N VAL A 64 -2.86 -1.34 -5.31
CA VAL A 64 -2.03 -2.44 -5.82
C VAL A 64 -2.27 -2.69 -7.31
N SER A 65 -1.20 -2.96 -8.04
CA SER A 65 -1.29 -3.30 -9.45
C SER A 65 -1.81 -4.73 -9.63
N ASN A 66 -2.65 -4.98 -10.63
CA ASN A 66 -3.03 -6.34 -11.06
C ASN A 66 -1.81 -7.21 -11.49
N ALA A 67 -0.68 -6.58 -11.79
CA ALA A 67 0.57 -7.24 -12.15
C ALA A 67 1.46 -7.59 -10.94
N SER A 68 1.03 -7.27 -9.72
CA SER A 68 1.74 -7.62 -8.49
C SER A 68 2.00 -9.13 -8.40
N LEU A 69 3.22 -9.49 -7.99
CA LEU A 69 3.69 -10.86 -7.82
C LEU A 69 3.50 -11.35 -6.39
N ILE A 70 3.71 -10.50 -5.37
CA ILE A 70 3.69 -10.91 -3.95
C ILE A 70 2.46 -10.39 -3.21
N ILE A 71 1.96 -9.20 -3.56
CA ILE A 71 0.78 -8.64 -2.92
C ILE A 71 -0.46 -9.32 -3.50
N THR A 72 -1.17 -10.08 -2.66
CA THR A 72 -2.43 -10.75 -3.02
C THR A 72 -3.60 -10.00 -2.40
N PRO A 73 -4.43 -9.30 -3.20
CA PRO A 73 -5.67 -8.72 -2.70
C PRO A 73 -6.58 -9.85 -2.17
N HIS A 74 -7.30 -9.59 -1.08
CA HIS A 74 -8.26 -10.55 -0.45
C HIS A 74 -7.63 -11.69 0.39
N GLY A 75 -6.47 -11.46 1.01
CA GLY A 75 -6.04 -12.28 2.16
C GLY A 75 -7.00 -12.16 3.35
N GLU A 76 -6.84 -13.01 4.38
CA GLU A 76 -7.69 -13.10 5.59
C GLU A 76 -7.73 -11.81 6.48
N THR A 77 -7.13 -10.70 6.04
CA THR A 77 -6.97 -9.47 6.81
C THR A 77 -8.00 -8.39 6.44
N ALA A 78 -8.37 -7.56 7.42
CA ALA A 78 -9.35 -6.48 7.32
C ALA A 78 -8.90 -5.26 6.46
N GLU A 79 -7.96 -5.47 5.53
CA GLU A 79 -7.34 -4.43 4.73
C GLU A 79 -8.19 -4.11 3.49
N LYS A 80 -8.45 -2.81 3.21
CA LYS A 80 -9.11 -2.39 1.97
C LYS A 80 -8.09 -2.33 0.84
N PHE A 81 -8.29 -3.12 -0.21
CA PHE A 81 -7.46 -3.09 -1.42
C PHE A 81 -8.22 -2.44 -2.58
N GLU A 82 -7.55 -1.53 -3.29
CA GLU A 82 -7.97 -1.04 -4.61
C GLU A 82 -6.97 -1.59 -5.65
N VAL A 83 -7.47 -2.39 -6.58
CA VAL A 83 -6.63 -2.99 -7.63
C VAL A 83 -6.73 -2.13 -8.89
N PHE A 84 -5.61 -1.61 -9.36
CA PHE A 84 -5.57 -0.86 -10.61
C PHE A 84 -5.00 -1.69 -11.76
N PRO A 85 -5.58 -1.58 -12.97
CA PRO A 85 -5.08 -2.29 -14.13
C PRO A 85 -3.80 -1.61 -14.64
N VAL A 86 -2.79 -2.42 -14.96
CA VAL A 86 -1.70 -2.00 -15.82
C VAL A 86 -1.67 -2.88 -17.07
N PRO A 87 -1.26 -2.34 -18.23
CA PRO A 87 -1.16 -3.11 -19.46
C PRO A 87 -0.05 -4.19 -19.39
N LEU A 88 0.85 -4.08 -18.43
CA LEU A 88 1.98 -4.98 -18.23
C LEU A 88 1.56 -6.18 -17.37
N GLY A 89 1.62 -7.39 -17.92
CA GLY A 89 1.30 -8.59 -17.14
C GLY A 89 2.43 -9.02 -16.19
N LYS A 90 2.13 -9.94 -15.27
CA LYS A 90 3.11 -10.55 -14.34
C LYS A 90 4.38 -11.08 -15.03
N LYS A 91 4.26 -11.59 -16.27
CA LYS A 91 5.39 -12.06 -17.09
C LYS A 91 6.39 -10.95 -17.43
N TYR A 92 5.92 -9.71 -17.62
CA TYR A 92 6.80 -8.58 -17.88
C TYR A 92 7.65 -8.26 -16.63
N ILE A 93 7.01 -8.25 -15.45
CA ILE A 93 7.71 -8.05 -14.17
C ILE A 93 8.72 -9.17 -13.92
N ASP A 94 8.35 -10.43 -14.16
CA ASP A 94 9.28 -11.57 -14.06
C ASP A 94 10.48 -11.43 -14.99
N SER A 95 10.27 -10.96 -16.24
CA SER A 95 11.36 -10.68 -17.17
C SER A 95 12.28 -9.55 -16.68
N LEU A 96 11.72 -8.49 -16.09
CA LEU A 96 12.52 -7.40 -15.53
C LEU A 96 13.39 -7.86 -14.36
N ILE A 97 12.84 -8.70 -13.48
CA ILE A 97 13.59 -9.28 -12.36
C ILE A 97 14.72 -10.15 -12.88
N LYS A 98 14.47 -10.99 -13.91
CA LYS A 98 15.50 -11.82 -14.55
C LYS A 98 16.59 -10.98 -15.21
N ASP A 99 16.23 -9.93 -15.95
CA ASP A 99 17.19 -9.01 -16.57
C ASP A 99 18.08 -8.34 -15.50
N MET A 100 17.49 -7.92 -14.39
CA MET A 100 18.21 -7.36 -13.26
C MET A 100 19.19 -8.36 -12.65
N VAL A 101 18.73 -9.56 -12.30
CA VAL A 101 19.58 -10.63 -11.73
C VAL A 101 20.72 -10.98 -12.69
N ASN A 102 20.43 -11.16 -13.98
CA ASN A 102 21.43 -11.47 -14.99
C ASN A 102 22.49 -10.37 -15.13
N LEU A 103 22.09 -9.10 -15.06
CA LEU A 103 23.01 -7.97 -15.09
C LEU A 103 24.00 -8.03 -13.92
N TRP A 104 23.54 -8.32 -12.71
CA TRP A 104 24.39 -8.40 -11.52
C TRP A 104 25.28 -9.66 -11.50
N LEU A 105 24.75 -10.80 -11.94
CA LEU A 105 25.49 -12.07 -11.92
C LEU A 105 26.52 -12.18 -13.04
N TYR A 106 26.15 -11.81 -14.27
CA TYR A 106 26.96 -12.11 -15.45
C TYR A 106 27.71 -10.90 -16.03
N ASN A 107 27.28 -9.67 -15.71
CA ASN A 107 27.89 -8.45 -16.25
C ASN A 107 28.62 -7.64 -15.17
N LYS A 108 29.09 -8.27 -14.08
CA LYS A 108 29.78 -7.58 -12.98
C LYS A 108 30.85 -6.60 -13.51
N PRO A 109 30.83 -5.33 -13.07
CA PRO A 109 31.73 -4.32 -13.60
C PRO A 109 33.18 -4.64 -13.19
N THR A 110 34.05 -4.68 -14.18
CA THR A 110 35.51 -4.64 -14.07
C THR A 110 36.01 -3.42 -14.83
N ALA A 111 37.29 -3.06 -14.72
CA ALA A 111 37.85 -1.93 -15.48
C ALA A 111 37.59 -2.05 -17.01
N LEU A 112 37.57 -3.27 -17.55
CA LEU A 112 37.36 -3.52 -18.98
C LEU A 112 35.87 -3.62 -19.36
N THR A 113 35.00 -4.07 -18.44
CA THR A 113 33.56 -4.29 -18.71
C THR A 113 32.67 -3.17 -18.20
N PHE A 114 33.23 -2.15 -17.57
CA PHE A 114 32.52 -1.03 -16.96
C PHE A 114 31.51 -0.39 -17.91
N TRP A 115 31.96 0.00 -19.12
CA TRP A 115 31.07 0.63 -20.11
C TRP A 115 29.91 -0.27 -20.54
N LYS A 116 30.19 -1.56 -20.75
CA LYS A 116 29.15 -2.54 -21.10
C LYS A 116 28.12 -2.68 -19.99
N PHE A 117 28.56 -2.77 -18.73
CA PHE A 117 27.67 -2.84 -17.58
C PHE A 117 26.74 -1.63 -17.50
N TYR A 118 27.27 -0.41 -17.59
CA TYR A 118 26.45 0.81 -17.53
C TYR A 118 25.51 0.97 -18.73
N LYS A 119 25.92 0.51 -19.92
CA LYS A 119 25.04 0.48 -21.09
C LYS A 119 23.84 -0.45 -20.87
N GLU A 120 24.05 -1.66 -20.33
CA GLU A 120 22.96 -2.58 -20.03
C GLU A 120 22.12 -2.12 -18.83
N LEU A 121 22.74 -1.53 -17.81
CA LEU A 121 22.04 -0.89 -16.70
C LEU A 121 21.13 0.24 -17.18
N GLY A 122 21.59 1.07 -18.12
CA GLY A 122 20.79 2.14 -18.73
C GLY A 122 19.56 1.60 -19.47
N LYS A 123 19.70 0.49 -20.22
CA LYS A 123 18.57 -0.17 -20.86
C LYS A 123 17.57 -0.70 -19.83
N LEU A 124 18.06 -1.35 -18.76
CA LEU A 124 17.21 -1.84 -17.68
C LEU A 124 16.46 -0.69 -16.98
N ALA A 125 17.16 0.40 -16.68
CA ALA A 125 16.58 1.60 -16.09
C ALA A 125 15.49 2.21 -16.99
N SER A 126 15.71 2.25 -18.31
CA SER A 126 14.70 2.70 -19.27
C SER A 126 13.43 1.83 -19.23
N LYS A 127 13.58 0.50 -19.21
CA LYS A 127 12.44 -0.43 -19.12
C LYS A 127 11.67 -0.28 -17.80
N LEU A 128 12.39 -0.09 -16.68
CA LEU A 128 11.80 0.16 -15.37
C LEU A 128 11.02 1.49 -15.36
N ASN A 129 11.60 2.55 -15.93
CA ASN A 129 10.94 3.84 -16.03
C ASN A 129 9.68 3.80 -16.90
N GLU A 130 9.73 3.08 -18.02
CA GLU A 130 8.55 2.84 -18.86
C GLU A 130 7.45 2.08 -18.08
N GLY A 131 7.83 1.04 -17.33
CA GLY A 131 6.90 0.32 -16.47
C GLY A 131 6.26 1.19 -15.38
N ASN A 132 7.07 2.03 -14.72
CA ASN A 132 6.59 2.98 -13.73
C ASN A 132 5.65 4.02 -14.35
N ARG A 133 5.96 4.54 -15.54
CA ARG A 133 5.08 5.46 -16.25
C ARG A 133 3.74 4.82 -16.57
N LEU A 134 3.73 3.60 -17.09
CA LEU A 134 2.49 2.87 -17.38
C LEU A 134 1.67 2.59 -16.11
N ALA A 135 2.33 2.32 -14.98
CA ALA A 135 1.66 2.20 -13.69
C ALA A 135 1.03 3.53 -13.24
N CYS A 136 1.77 4.64 -13.36
CA CYS A 136 1.24 5.98 -13.08
C CYS A 136 0.05 6.33 -13.97
N ASP A 137 0.16 6.08 -15.28
CA ASP A 137 -0.91 6.33 -16.24
C ASP A 137 -2.15 5.49 -15.91
N GLY A 138 -1.97 4.21 -15.53
CA GLY A 138 -3.06 3.31 -15.12
C GLY A 138 -3.81 3.78 -13.87
N VAL A 139 -3.18 4.57 -13.01
CA VAL A 139 -3.81 5.18 -11.83
C VAL A 139 -4.39 6.55 -12.17
N LEU A 140 -3.55 7.47 -12.64
CA LEU A 140 -3.88 8.89 -12.77
C LEU A 140 -4.85 9.17 -13.92
N ALA A 141 -4.82 8.37 -14.99
CA ALA A 141 -5.78 8.51 -16.10
C ALA A 141 -7.13 7.82 -15.82
N ASN A 142 -7.22 6.99 -14.77
CA ASN A 142 -8.42 6.25 -14.44
C ASN A 142 -9.31 7.08 -13.50
N GLN A 143 -10.23 7.87 -14.07
CA GLN A 143 -11.12 8.74 -13.31
C GLN A 143 -12.01 7.97 -12.32
N ASP A 144 -12.48 6.78 -12.71
CA ASP A 144 -13.31 5.94 -11.84
C ASP A 144 -12.53 5.51 -10.60
N LEU A 145 -11.27 5.07 -10.76
CA LEU A 145 -10.38 4.75 -9.66
C LEU A 145 -10.09 5.99 -8.81
N MET A 146 -9.68 7.10 -9.42
CA MET A 146 -9.36 8.35 -8.73
C MET A 146 -10.53 8.93 -7.94
N SER A 147 -11.78 8.65 -8.34
CA SER A 147 -12.97 9.08 -7.60
C SER A 147 -13.24 8.27 -6.32
N ARG A 148 -12.64 7.08 -6.20
CA ARG A 148 -12.79 6.18 -5.04
C ARG A 148 -11.60 6.21 -4.07
N LEU A 149 -10.48 6.80 -4.49
CA LEU A 149 -9.26 7.02 -3.69
C LEU A 149 -9.38 8.30 -2.86
#